data_AF-A0A7X8ZEV5-F1
#
_entry.id   AF-A0A7X8ZEV5-F1
#
_cell.length_a   1.000
_cell.length_b   1.000
_cell.length_c   1.000
_cell.angle_alpha   90.00
_cell.angle_beta   90.00
_cell.angle_gamma   90.00
#
_symmetry.space_group_name_H-M   'P 1'
#
loop_
_entity.id
_entity.type
_entity.pdbx_description
1 polymer ?
#
loop_
_entity_poly.entity_id
_entity_poly.type
_entity_poly.pdbx_seq_one_letter_code
_entity_poly.pdbx_strand_id
1 'polypeptide(L)' 'SLTISTLGPDWFEVSLIPTTLRDTTHGGLKVGDIVNIEVDVIAKYVERMMMGPGSQPDSTEN' A
#
# COMPACT_ATOMS: atom_id res chain seq x y z
N SER A 1 8.03 8.17 -1.57
CA SER A 1 8.13 6.76 -1.98
C SER A 1 9.07 6.05 -1.05
N LEU A 2 8.68 4.89 -0.52
CA LEU A 2 9.44 4.04 0.39
C LEU A 2 9.27 2.60 -0.05
N THR A 3 10.26 1.76 0.26
CA THR A 3 10.20 0.32 -0.04
C THR A 3 9.73 -0.44 1.18
N ILE A 4 8.73 -1.30 0.99
CA ILE A 4 8.26 -2.23 2.01
C ILE A 4 9.33 -3.32 2.20
N SER A 5 9.81 -3.49 3.43
CA SER A 5 10.80 -4.50 3.79
C SER A 5 10.15 -5.79 4.27
N THR A 6 8.95 -5.71 4.87
CA THR A 6 8.22 -6.88 5.40
C THR A 6 6.71 -6.61 5.40
N LEU A 7 5.94 -7.67 5.23
CA LEU A 7 4.47 -7.66 5.23
C LEU A 7 3.94 -8.61 6.29
N GLY A 8 2.97 -8.14 7.06
CA GLY A 8 2.11 -8.94 7.92
C GLY A 8 0.65 -8.91 7.44
N PRO A 9 -0.28 -9.55 8.18
CA PRO A 9 -1.69 -9.60 7.82
C PRO A 9 -2.38 -8.22 7.76
N ASP A 10 -2.04 -7.32 8.66
CA ASP A 10 -2.66 -6.00 8.85
C ASP A 10 -1.63 -4.88 9.09
N TRP A 11 -0.35 -5.16 8.89
CA TRP A 11 0.75 -4.22 9.06
C TRP A 11 1.85 -4.44 8.02
N PHE A 12 2.70 -3.43 7.84
CA PHE A 12 3.89 -3.53 7.02
C PHE A 12 5.04 -2.73 7.63
N GLU A 13 6.27 -3.12 7.31
CA GLU A 13 7.48 -2.41 7.70
C GLU A 13 8.11 -1.71 6.50
N VAL A 14 8.76 -0.57 6.78
CA VAL A 14 9.59 0.17 5.82
C VAL A 14 10.93 0.47 6.46
N SER A 15 11.99 0.36 5.66
CA SER A 15 13.34 0.73 6.10
C SER A 15 13.63 2.18 5.70
N LEU A 16 14.04 3.00 6.68
CA LEU A 16 14.42 4.39 6.46
C LEU A 16 15.94 4.56 6.53
N ILE A 17 16.51 5.20 5.52
CA ILE A 17 17.93 5.58 5.51
C ILE A 17 18.12 6.94 6.23
N PRO A 18 19.35 7.28 6.67
CA PRO A 18 19.62 8.51 7.41
C PRO A 18 19.15 9.79 6.70
N THR A 19 19.32 9.88 5.38
CA THR A 19 18.86 11.02 4.58
C THR A 19 17.33 11.19 4.67
N THR A 20 16.55 10.12 4.56
CA THR A 20 15.09 10.18 4.65
C THR A 20 14.61 10.58 6.04
N LEU A 21 15.27 10.09 7.09
CA LEU A 21 14.98 10.46 8.47
C LEU A 21 15.25 11.96 8.72
N ARG A 22 16.33 12.49 8.17
CA ARG A 22 16.72 13.90 8.34
C ARG A 22 15.89 14.85 7.50
N ASP A 23 15.63 14.48 6.25
CA ASP A 23 15.11 15.41 5.23
C ASP A 23 13.58 15.29 5.06
N THR A 24 12.90 14.50 5.90
CA THR A 24 11.43 14.38 5.92
C THR A 24 10.87 14.41 7.34
N THR A 25 9.55 14.48 7.48
CA THR A 25 8.88 14.41 8.81
C THR A 25 9.00 13.04 9.48
N HIS A 26 9.41 11.99 8.75
CA HIS A 26 9.43 10.62 9.26
C HIS A 26 10.41 10.40 10.42
N GLY A 27 11.48 11.20 10.52
CA GLY A 27 12.45 11.07 11.62
C GLY A 27 11.90 11.47 13.00
N GLY A 28 10.77 12.18 13.04
CA GLY A 28 10.13 12.63 14.28
C GLY A 28 8.88 11.84 14.69
N LEU A 29 8.45 10.86 13.87
CA LEU A 29 7.23 10.09 14.13
C LEU A 29 7.37 9.23 15.39
N LYS A 30 6.28 9.11 16.12
CA LYS A 30 6.14 8.28 17.31
C LYS A 30 5.03 7.24 17.12
N VAL A 31 5.04 6.24 17.99
CA VAL A 31 3.97 5.24 18.03
C VAL A 31 2.64 5.94 18.29
N GLY A 32 1.66 5.66 17.41
CA GLY A 32 0.32 6.26 17.45
C GLY A 32 0.14 7.46 16.53
N ASP A 33 1.21 7.99 15.93
CA ASP A 33 1.09 9.07 14.94
C ASP A 33 0.41 8.54 13.66
N ILE A 34 -0.54 9.33 13.14
CA ILE A 34 -1.24 9.02 11.91
C ILE A 34 -0.41 9.49 10.73
N VAL A 35 -0.29 8.65 9.70
CA VAL A 35 0.39 8.97 8.45
C VAL A 35 -0.54 8.76 7.26
N ASN A 36 -0.29 9.52 6.19
CA ASN A 36 -0.99 9.33 4.93
C ASN A 36 -0.37 8.15 4.17
N ILE A 37 -1.20 7.21 3.74
CA ILE A 37 -0.77 6.07 2.92
C ILE A 37 -1.34 6.25 1.51
N GLU A 38 -0.45 6.21 0.51
CA GLU A 38 -0.82 6.24 -0.90
C GLU A 38 -0.30 4.96 -1.56
N VAL A 39 -1.19 4.23 -2.24
CA VAL A 39 -0.83 3.02 -2.98
C VAL A 39 -0.38 3.39 -4.39
N ASP A 40 0.67 2.72 -4.87
CA ASP A 40 1.09 2.89 -6.25
C ASP A 40 -0.03 2.42 -7.19
N VAL A 41 -0.25 3.19 -8.26
CA VAL A 41 -1.32 2.99 -9.23
C VAL A 41 -1.26 1.58 -9.84
N ILE A 42 -0.07 0.99 -9.91
CA ILE A 42 0.18 -0.38 -10.40
C ILE A 42 -0.62 -1.43 -9.62
N ALA A 43 -0.86 -1.27 -8.32
CA ALA A 43 -1.61 -2.25 -7.53
C ALA A 43 -3.05 -2.45 -8.06
N LYS A 44 -3.71 -1.36 -8.49
CA LYS A 44 -5.04 -1.41 -9.10
C LYS A 44 -5.03 -2.11 -10.46
N TYR A 45 -3.93 -1.97 -11.21
CA TYR A 45 -3.78 -2.65 -12.50
C TYR A 45 -3.50 -4.14 -12.31
N VAL A 46 -2.70 -4.53 -11.30
CA VAL A 46 -2.46 -5.93 -10.96
C VAL A 46 -3.75 -6.59 -10.47
N GLU A 47 -4.53 -5.94 -9.60
CA GLU A 47 -5.84 -6.46 -9.19
C GLU A 47 -6.77 -6.72 -10.39
N ARG A 48 -6.89 -5.75 -11.31
CA ARG A 48 -7.69 -5.93 -12.54
C ARG A 48 -7.16 -7.05 -13.44
N MET A 49 -5.84 -7.23 -13.52
CA MET A 49 -5.23 -8.28 -14.32
C MET A 49 -5.41 -9.66 -13.67
N MET A 50 -5.38 -9.75 -12.34
CA MET A 50 -5.63 -10.97 -11.58
C MET A 50 -7.11 -11.36 -11.54
N MET A 51 -8.04 -10.40 -11.65
CA MET A 51 -9.48 -10.67 -11.74
C MET A 51 -9.92 -11.27 -13.08
N GLY A 52 -9.07 -11.20 -14.13
CA GLY A 52 -9.33 -11.78 -15.44
C GLY A 52 -10.55 -11.19 -16.18
N PRO A 53 -10.62 -11.26 -17.52
CA PRO A 53 -11.85 -10.94 -18.23
C PRO A 53 -12.84 -12.10 -18.02
N GLY A 54 -13.68 -12.02 -16.97
CA GLY A 54 -14.66 -13.08 -16.71
C GLY A 54 -15.59 -12.94 -15.52
N SER A 55 -15.35 -12.04 -14.56
CA SER A 55 -16.31 -11.80 -13.47
C SER A 55 -17.40 -10.82 -13.90
N GLN A 56 -18.27 -11.27 -14.81
CA GLN A 56 -19.60 -10.70 -14.98
C GLN A 56 -20.41 -11.06 -13.72
N PRO A 57 -20.95 -10.10 -12.96
CA PRO A 57 -21.93 -10.45 -11.93
C PRO A 57 -23.13 -11.10 -12.62
N ASP A 58 -23.42 -12.32 -12.18
CA ASP A 58 -24.49 -13.17 -12.69
C ASP A 58 -25.82 -12.41 -12.62
N SER A 59 -26.29 -11.90 -13.75
CA SER A 59 -27.62 -11.30 -13.87
C SER A 59 -28.62 -12.43 -14.10
N THR A 60 -28.89 -13.19 -13.04
CA THR A 60 -30.06 -14.07 -12.98
C THR A 60 -31.06 -13.49 -11.99
N GLU A 61 -31.84 -12.51 -12.45
CA GLU A 61 -33.17 -12.21 -11.89
C GLU A 61 -33.95 -11.35 -12.90
N ASN A 62 -34.69 -12.03 -13.77
CA ASN A 62 -36.01 -11.64 -14.26
C ASN A 62 -36.71 -12.84 -14.89
#